data_AF-A0A1F3SYS5-F1
#
_entry.id   AF-A0A1F3SYS5-F1
#
_cell.length_a   1.000
_cell.length_b   1.000
_cell.length_c   1.000
_cell.angle_alpha   90.00
_cell.angle_beta   90.00
_cell.angle_gamma   90.00
#
_symmetry.space_group_name_H-M   'P 1'
#
loop_
_entity.id
_entity.type
_entity.pdbx_description
1 polymer ?
#
loop_
_entity_poly.entity_id
_entity_poly.type
_entity_poly.pdbx_seq_one_letter_code
_entity_poly.pdbx_strand_id
1 'polypeptide(L)'
;MSLIKSWGITGFIVAILFAFSVSLFFSTDARKKIRHAFSRPERVILSVATGKILPNSADGKVVKLMTPDGIALEIYGPIKDNIQPLIDRILLRDKYDGYFQFKGRAANLALKDMNNDDIFEVIAPSYDSSLTPHLNIFKYDGDSSSFQPYIE
;
A
#
# COMPACT_ATOMS: atom_id res chain seq x y z
N MET A 1 28.13 53.40 -20.58
CA MET A 1 26.80 53.27 -21.24
C MET A 1 26.35 51.80 -21.33
N SER A 2 26.54 50.99 -20.26
CA SER A 2 26.13 49.57 -20.25
C SER A 2 25.16 49.20 -19.11
N LEU A 3 25.03 50.03 -18.07
CA LEU A 3 24.17 49.77 -16.91
C LEU A 3 22.66 49.90 -17.20
N ILE A 4 22.26 50.79 -18.12
CA ILE A 4 20.84 51.01 -18.46
C ILE A 4 20.27 49.82 -19.28
N LYS A 5 21.14 49.07 -19.96
CA LYS A 5 20.72 47.96 -20.82
C LYS A 5 20.40 46.68 -20.03
N SER A 6 20.98 46.48 -18.84
CA SER A 6 20.70 45.28 -18.03
C SER A 6 19.35 45.36 -17.32
N TRP A 7 18.92 46.55 -16.90
CA TRP A 7 17.66 46.74 -16.17
C TRP A 7 16.43 46.43 -17.02
N GLY A 8 16.48 46.74 -18.33
CA GLY A 8 15.42 46.36 -19.26
C GLY A 8 15.30 44.85 -19.45
N ILE A 9 16.42 44.13 -19.50
CA ILE A 9 16.43 42.68 -19.66
C ILE A 9 15.97 41.99 -18.38
N THR A 10 16.45 42.42 -17.21
CA THR A 10 16.04 41.85 -15.93
C THR A 10 14.55 42.08 -15.66
N GLY A 11 14.04 43.29 -15.95
CA GLY A 11 12.61 43.59 -15.82
C GLY A 11 11.73 42.74 -16.75
N PHE A 12 12.18 42.52 -17.99
CA PHE A 12 11.47 41.67 -18.94
C PHE A 12 11.43 40.20 -18.52
N ILE A 13 12.55 39.65 -18.01
CA ILE A 13 12.60 38.28 -17.48
C ILE A 13 11.67 38.11 -16.28
N VAL A 14 11.66 39.08 -15.35
CA VAL A 14 10.76 39.07 -14.19
C VAL A 14 9.30 39.14 -14.62
N ALA A 15 8.96 39.96 -15.62
CA ALA A 15 7.60 40.06 -16.15
C ALA A 15 7.15 38.74 -16.81
N ILE A 16 8.04 38.06 -17.54
CA ILE A 16 7.74 36.73 -18.13
C ILE A 16 7.51 35.69 -17.02
N LEU A 17 8.38 35.64 -16.02
CA LEU A 17 8.23 34.70 -14.90
C LEU A 17 6.95 34.97 -14.11
N PHE A 18 6.59 36.24 -13.92
CA PHE A 18 5.35 36.63 -13.25
C PHE A 18 4.12 36.25 -14.08
N ALA A 19 4.10 36.55 -15.38
CA ALA A 19 3.02 36.18 -16.28
C ALA A 19 2.85 34.65 -16.38
N PHE A 20 3.96 33.92 -16.40
CA PHE A 20 3.96 32.45 -16.37
C PHE A 20 3.43 31.89 -15.03
N SER A 21 3.79 32.51 -13.91
CA SER A 21 3.28 32.12 -12.59
C SER A 21 1.77 32.38 -12.46
N VAL A 22 1.30 33.52 -12.97
CA VAL A 22 -0.12 33.87 -13.01
C VAL A 22 -0.90 32.91 -13.92
N SER A 23 -0.37 32.54 -15.08
CA SER A 23 -1.04 31.61 -15.99
C SER A 23 -1.16 30.19 -15.41
N LEU A 24 -0.14 29.71 -14.67
CA LEU A 24 -0.20 28.47 -13.90
C LEU A 24 -1.27 28.53 -12.80
N PHE A 25 -1.48 29.70 -12.20
CA PHE A 25 -2.52 29.88 -11.20
C PHE A 25 -3.93 29.79 -11.79
N PHE A 26 -4.19 30.29 -13.01
CA PHE A 26 -5.53 30.25 -13.61
C PHE A 26 -5.84 28.98 -14.42
N SER A 27 -4.84 28.18 -14.77
CA SER A 27 -5.03 26.90 -15.46
C SER A 27 -5.45 25.78 -14.50
N THR A 28 -6.73 25.42 -14.50
CA THR A 28 -7.23 24.26 -13.74
C THR A 28 -6.56 22.94 -14.16
N ASP A 29 -6.13 22.83 -15.43
CA ASP A 29 -5.50 21.62 -15.96
C ASP A 29 -4.01 21.51 -15.60
N ALA A 30 -3.27 22.63 -15.54
CA ALA A 30 -1.91 22.64 -15.04
C ALA A 30 -1.85 22.25 -13.56
N ARG A 31 -2.79 22.76 -12.75
CA ARG A 31 -2.95 22.36 -11.33
C ARG A 31 -3.22 20.87 -11.19
N LYS A 32 -4.11 20.30 -12.03
CA LYS A 32 -4.37 18.85 -12.04
C LYS A 32 -3.12 18.05 -12.42
N LYS A 33 -2.37 18.46 -13.45
CA LYS A 33 -1.13 17.78 -13.89
C LYS A 33 -0.01 17.83 -12.84
N ILE A 34 0.19 18.97 -12.18
CA ILE A 34 1.17 19.11 -11.07
C ILE A 34 0.73 18.27 -9.87
N ARG A 35 -0.59 18.27 -9.56
CA ARG A 35 -1.14 17.41 -8.52
C ARG A 35 -0.97 15.94 -8.85
N HIS A 36 -1.14 15.51 -10.10
CA HIS A 36 -0.86 14.12 -10.50
C HIS A 36 0.63 13.76 -10.48
N ALA A 37 1.52 14.73 -10.73
CA ALA A 37 2.97 14.53 -10.58
C ALA A 37 3.42 14.45 -9.11
N PHE A 38 2.64 14.98 -8.16
CA PHE A 38 2.93 14.99 -6.71
C PHE A 38 2.01 14.10 -5.85
N SER A 39 0.87 13.64 -6.38
CA SER A 39 -0.03 12.71 -5.72
C SER A 39 0.50 11.30 -5.93
N ARG A 40 1.26 10.78 -4.96
CA ARG A 40 1.76 9.41 -4.93
C ARG A 40 0.62 8.40 -5.21
N PRO A 41 0.69 7.63 -6.30
CA PRO A 41 0.00 6.36 -6.41
C PRO A 41 1.03 5.25 -6.12
N GLU A 42 1.83 5.39 -5.08
CA GLU A 42 2.85 4.38 -4.81
C GLU A 42 2.25 3.33 -3.89
N ARG A 43 1.86 2.21 -4.51
CA ARG A 43 1.63 0.95 -3.80
C ARG A 43 2.97 0.57 -3.16
N VAL A 44 3.09 0.70 -1.84
CA VAL A 44 4.31 0.37 -1.10
C VAL A 44 4.14 -1.00 -0.46
N ILE A 45 5.04 -1.93 -0.77
CA ILE A 45 5.07 -3.23 -0.08
C ILE A 45 5.62 -3.00 1.33
N LEU A 46 4.83 -3.36 2.33
CA LEU A 46 5.20 -3.24 3.74
C LEU A 46 5.87 -4.53 4.25
N SER A 47 5.36 -5.68 3.81
CA SER A 47 5.89 -6.98 4.20
C SER A 47 5.38 -8.10 3.30
N VAL A 48 6.11 -9.22 3.30
CA VAL A 48 5.77 -10.43 2.56
C VAL A 48 5.93 -11.63 3.48
N ALA A 49 4.99 -12.57 3.43
CA ALA A 49 5.09 -13.86 4.07
C ALA A 49 4.75 -14.98 3.07
N THR A 50 5.36 -16.15 3.26
CA THR A 50 5.18 -17.32 2.40
C THR A 50 4.93 -18.54 3.26
N GLY A 51 4.01 -19.40 2.83
CA GLY A 51 3.66 -20.61 3.55
C GLY A 51 2.41 -21.29 2.99
N LYS A 52 2.03 -22.40 3.60
CA LYS A 52 0.88 -23.20 3.21
C LYS A 52 -0.42 -22.55 3.66
N ILE A 53 -0.98 -21.71 2.79
CA ILE A 53 -2.20 -20.92 3.05
C ILE A 53 -3.45 -21.45 2.35
N LEU A 54 -3.32 -22.54 1.59
CA LEU A 54 -4.43 -23.25 0.94
C LEU A 54 -4.31 -24.77 1.20
N PRO A 55 -5.42 -25.50 1.19
CA PRO A 55 -5.41 -26.95 1.31
C PRO A 55 -4.76 -27.60 0.08
N ASN A 56 -3.91 -28.61 0.31
CA ASN A 56 -3.28 -29.44 -0.71
C ASN A 56 -2.51 -28.68 -1.81
N SER A 57 -2.02 -27.46 -1.54
CA SER A 57 -1.21 -26.69 -2.47
C SER A 57 0.24 -26.54 -2.00
N ALA A 58 1.13 -26.17 -2.92
CA ALA A 58 2.42 -25.60 -2.56
C ALA A 58 2.23 -24.25 -1.85
N ASP A 59 3.32 -23.70 -1.29
CA ASP A 59 3.30 -22.44 -0.57
C ASP A 59 2.74 -21.29 -1.41
N GLY A 60 1.82 -20.55 -0.80
CA GLY A 60 1.33 -19.27 -1.32
C GLY A 60 2.12 -18.10 -0.75
N LYS A 61 1.80 -16.89 -1.23
CA LYS A 61 2.45 -15.65 -0.79
C LYS A 61 1.40 -14.65 -0.35
N VAL A 62 1.61 -14.04 0.81
CA VAL A 62 0.81 -12.94 1.31
C VAL A 62 1.64 -11.67 1.30
N VAL A 63 1.12 -10.61 0.71
CA VAL A 63 1.77 -9.31 0.60
C VAL A 63 0.92 -8.29 1.34
N LYS A 64 1.49 -7.66 2.36
CA LYS A 64 0.89 -6.49 2.99
C LYS A 64 1.43 -5.24 2.34
N LEU A 65 0.54 -4.31 2.01
CA LEU A 65 0.89 -3.14 1.22
C LEU A 65 0.09 -1.92 1.62
N MET A 66 0.74 -0.76 1.56
CA MET A 66 0.10 0.55 1.67
C MET A 66 -0.36 0.99 0.30
N THR A 67 -1.62 1.38 0.19
CA THR A 67 -2.25 1.96 -1.00
C THR A 67 -2.81 3.34 -0.67
N PRO A 68 -3.26 4.11 -1.69
CA PRO A 68 -4.03 5.34 -1.43
C PRO A 68 -5.29 5.11 -0.58
N ASP A 69 -5.89 3.92 -0.66
CA ASP A 69 -7.13 3.59 0.05
C ASP A 69 -6.89 3.10 1.50
N GLY A 70 -5.64 2.78 1.86
CA GLY A 70 -5.25 2.24 3.16
C GLY A 70 -4.32 1.03 3.05
N ILE A 71 -4.26 0.24 4.12
CA ILE A 71 -3.49 -1.00 4.17
C ILE A 71 -4.32 -2.12 3.53
N ALA A 72 -3.72 -2.86 2.60
CA ALA A 72 -4.33 -4.05 2.03
C ALA A 72 -3.45 -5.28 2.19
N LEU A 73 -4.08 -6.44 2.15
CA LEU A 73 -3.45 -7.74 1.96
C LEU A 73 -3.77 -8.19 0.54
N GLU A 74 -2.76 -8.64 -0.18
CA GLU A 74 -2.93 -9.40 -1.41
C GLU A 74 -2.40 -10.80 -1.21
N ILE A 75 -3.23 -11.78 -1.49
CA ILE A 75 -2.97 -13.19 -1.21
C ILE A 75 -2.87 -13.91 -2.55
N TYR A 76 -1.70 -14.49 -2.77
CA TYR A 76 -1.32 -15.15 -4.01
C TYR A 76 -1.19 -16.65 -3.77
N GLY A 77 -1.71 -17.42 -4.72
CA GLY A 77 -1.60 -18.87 -4.72
C GLY A 77 -0.20 -19.39 -5.00
N PRO A 78 -0.04 -20.71 -5.14
CA PRO A 78 1.21 -21.31 -5.61
C PRO A 78 1.51 -20.86 -7.04
N ILE A 79 2.80 -20.83 -7.40
CA ILE A 79 3.22 -20.55 -8.76
C ILE A 79 2.82 -21.74 -9.65
N LYS A 80 2.08 -21.45 -10.72
CA LYS A 80 1.70 -22.41 -11.77
C LYS A 80 2.03 -21.80 -13.12
N ASP A 81 2.79 -22.51 -13.96
CA ASP A 81 3.21 -22.04 -15.28
C ASP A 81 3.91 -20.66 -15.25
N ASN A 82 4.80 -20.44 -14.26
CA ASN A 82 5.47 -19.16 -13.95
C ASN A 82 4.54 -17.98 -13.59
N ILE A 83 3.25 -18.24 -13.35
CA ILE A 83 2.29 -17.23 -12.94
C ILE A 83 1.90 -17.50 -11.48
N GLN A 84 1.90 -16.46 -10.66
CA GLN A 84 1.38 -16.53 -9.30
C GLN A 84 -0.01 -15.88 -9.27
N PRO A 85 -1.11 -16.66 -9.22
CA PRO A 85 -2.45 -16.11 -9.31
C PRO A 85 -2.80 -15.33 -8.03
N LEU A 86 -3.43 -14.16 -8.18
CA LEU A 86 -4.06 -13.47 -7.07
C LEU A 86 -5.35 -14.21 -6.70
N ILE A 87 -5.44 -14.67 -5.45
CA ILE A 87 -6.61 -15.37 -4.91
C ILE A 87 -7.56 -14.38 -4.29
N ASP A 88 -7.03 -13.49 -3.44
CA ASP A 88 -7.85 -12.56 -2.69
C ASP A 88 -7.12 -11.24 -2.44
N ARG A 89 -7.91 -10.19 -2.26
CA ARG A 89 -7.45 -8.87 -1.86
C ARG A 89 -8.35 -8.32 -0.78
N ILE A 90 -7.77 -8.11 0.40
CA ILE A 90 -8.49 -7.64 1.58
C ILE A 90 -8.01 -6.23 1.92
N LEU A 91 -8.91 -5.26 1.93
CA LEU A 91 -8.61 -3.95 2.50
C LEU A 91 -8.83 -4.02 4.01
N LEU A 92 -7.77 -3.73 4.80
CA LEU A 92 -7.91 -3.67 6.25
C LEU A 92 -8.76 -2.45 6.62
N ARG A 93 -9.52 -2.59 7.71
CA ARG A 93 -10.33 -1.49 8.25
C ARG A 93 -9.48 -0.28 8.63
N ASP A 94 -8.29 -0.54 9.14
CA ASP A 94 -7.35 0.45 9.64
C ASP A 94 -6.37 0.92 8.57
N LYS A 95 -5.92 2.17 8.70
CA LYS A 95 -5.05 2.84 7.71
C LYS A 95 -3.58 2.84 8.09
N TYR A 96 -3.22 2.46 9.31
CA TYR A 96 -1.85 2.50 9.80
C TYR A 96 -1.31 1.09 9.99
N ASP A 97 -0.06 0.89 9.56
CA ASP A 97 0.63 -0.40 9.71
C ASP A 97 0.92 -0.70 11.18
N GLY A 98 0.67 -1.94 11.59
CA GLY A 98 0.89 -2.42 12.94
C GLY A 98 2.12 -3.30 13.04
N TYR A 99 2.75 -3.34 14.22
CA TYR A 99 3.79 -4.32 14.55
C TYR A 99 3.39 -5.04 15.84
N PHE A 100 3.69 -6.34 15.91
CA PHE A 100 3.50 -7.15 17.10
C PHE A 100 4.70 -8.06 17.33
N GLN A 101 4.84 -8.56 18.55
CA GLN A 101 5.92 -9.50 18.88
C GLN A 101 5.46 -10.94 18.59
N PHE A 102 6.08 -11.54 17.57
CA PHE A 102 5.83 -12.91 17.14
C PHE A 102 7.11 -13.74 17.29
N LYS A 103 7.07 -14.78 18.14
CA LYS A 103 8.23 -15.65 18.44
C LYS A 103 9.50 -14.85 18.80
N GLY A 104 9.34 -13.80 19.61
CA GLY A 104 10.43 -12.95 20.08
C GLY A 104 10.94 -11.91 19.06
N ARG A 105 10.33 -11.82 17.87
CA ARG A 105 10.69 -10.84 16.83
C ARG A 105 9.51 -9.89 16.56
N ALA A 106 9.81 -8.64 16.25
CA ALA A 106 8.79 -7.72 15.75
C ALA A 106 8.42 -8.12 14.31
N ALA A 107 7.13 -8.23 14.03
CA ALA A 107 6.58 -8.53 12.70
C ALA A 107 5.35 -7.66 12.46
N ASN A 108 5.10 -7.29 11.21
CA ASN A 108 3.88 -6.60 10.76
C ASN A 108 3.01 -7.49 9.85
N LEU A 109 3.47 -8.70 9.55
CA LEU A 109 2.73 -9.77 8.89
C LEU A 109 3.33 -11.10 9.34
N ALA A 110 2.48 -12.06 9.69
CA ALA A 110 2.91 -13.41 10.01
C ALA A 110 1.89 -14.44 9.48
N LEU A 111 2.36 -15.66 9.33
CA LEU A 111 1.55 -16.83 9.04
C LEU A 111 1.69 -17.81 10.20
N LYS A 112 0.58 -18.37 10.67
CA LYS A 112 0.59 -19.37 11.75
C LYS A 112 -0.63 -20.27 11.61
N ASP A 113 -0.42 -21.57 11.73
CA ASP A 113 -1.48 -22.54 11.99
C ASP A 113 -2.01 -22.35 13.43
N MET A 114 -3.23 -21.83 13.57
CA MET A 114 -3.87 -21.57 14.85
C MET A 114 -4.74 -22.73 15.32
N ASN A 115 -5.28 -23.54 14.41
CA ASN A 115 -6.24 -24.61 14.70
C ASN A 115 -5.71 -26.03 14.43
N ASN A 116 -4.43 -26.17 14.10
CA ASN A 116 -3.72 -27.41 13.77
C ASN A 116 -4.30 -28.16 12.56
N ASP A 117 -4.77 -27.45 11.53
CA ASP A 117 -5.23 -28.05 10.27
C ASP A 117 -4.17 -28.05 9.15
N ASP A 118 -2.93 -27.64 9.48
CA ASP A 118 -1.81 -27.52 8.55
C ASP A 118 -2.09 -26.54 7.41
N ILE A 119 -2.96 -25.56 7.64
CA ILE A 119 -3.20 -24.37 6.81
C ILE A 119 -2.96 -23.15 7.69
N PHE A 120 -2.15 -22.21 7.21
CA PHE A 120 -1.79 -21.05 8.01
C PHE A 120 -2.82 -19.93 7.88
N GLU A 121 -3.27 -19.42 9.02
CA GLU A 121 -3.96 -18.14 9.11
C GLU A 121 -2.99 -16.97 8.86
N VAL A 122 -3.53 -15.91 8.27
CA VAL A 122 -2.83 -14.65 8.01
C VAL A 122 -3.04 -13.71 9.19
N ILE A 123 -1.95 -13.28 9.82
CA ILE A 123 -1.98 -12.33 10.93
C ILE A 123 -1.40 -11.00 10.47
N ALA A 124 -2.23 -9.96 10.46
CA ALA A 124 -1.89 -8.62 9.99
C ALA A 124 -2.31 -7.56 11.03
N PRO A 125 -1.44 -7.19 11.98
CA PRO A 125 -1.72 -6.10 12.93
C PRO A 125 -1.91 -4.76 12.21
N SER A 126 -2.73 -3.88 12.77
CA SER A 126 -2.90 -2.51 12.30
C SER A 126 -3.21 -1.57 13.48
N TYR A 127 -3.18 -0.27 13.22
CA TYR A 127 -3.65 0.74 14.19
C TYR A 127 -4.77 1.58 13.59
N ASP A 128 -5.77 1.88 14.41
CA ASP A 128 -6.79 2.87 14.05
C ASP A 128 -6.27 4.31 14.11
N SER A 129 -7.14 5.28 13.85
CA SER A 129 -6.80 6.72 13.94
C SER A 129 -6.43 7.20 15.35
N SER A 130 -6.80 6.44 16.38
CA SER A 130 -6.49 6.71 17.78
C SER A 130 -5.24 5.97 18.25
N LEU A 131 -4.52 5.30 17.34
CA LEU A 131 -3.37 4.44 17.62
C LEU A 131 -3.71 3.22 18.50
N THR A 132 -4.97 2.80 18.51
CA THR A 132 -5.40 1.56 19.16
C THR A 132 -4.96 0.38 18.30
N PRO A 133 -4.23 -0.62 18.84
CA PRO A 133 -3.83 -1.78 18.08
C PRO A 133 -5.02 -2.71 17.80
N HIS A 134 -5.15 -3.16 16.56
CA HIS A 134 -6.04 -4.24 16.17
C HIS A 134 -5.25 -5.38 15.54
N LEU A 135 -5.61 -6.61 15.89
CA LEU A 135 -5.02 -7.80 15.31
C LEU A 135 -6.02 -8.40 14.31
N ASN A 136 -5.76 -8.22 13.02
CA ASN A 136 -6.59 -8.82 11.98
C ASN A 136 -6.07 -10.21 11.67
N ILE A 137 -6.93 -11.23 11.81
CA ILE A 137 -6.61 -12.61 11.52
C ILE A 137 -7.56 -13.08 10.42
N PHE A 138 -7.02 -13.70 9.38
CA PHE A 138 -7.81 -14.21 8.27
C PHE A 138 -7.51 -15.68 8.01
N LYS A 139 -8.56 -16.45 7.76
CA LYS A 139 -8.49 -17.88 7.43
C LYS A 139 -9.06 -18.11 6.03
N TYR A 140 -8.46 -19.02 5.28
CA TYR A 140 -9.04 -19.47 4.01
C TYR A 140 -10.32 -20.27 4.25
N ASP A 141 -11.42 -19.85 3.63
CA ASP A 141 -12.65 -20.59 3.56
C ASP A 141 -12.76 -21.33 2.22
N GLY A 142 -12.91 -22.66 2.28
CA GLY A 142 -12.99 -23.51 1.11
C GLY A 142 -14.30 -23.34 0.33
N ASP A 143 -15.38 -22.97 1.03
CA ASP A 143 -16.70 -22.80 0.41
C ASP A 143 -16.78 -21.51 -0.41
N SER A 144 -16.27 -20.40 0.14
CA SER A 144 -16.20 -19.11 -0.57
C SER A 144 -14.99 -18.96 -1.48
N SER A 145 -13.99 -19.84 -1.37
CA SER A 145 -12.68 -19.72 -2.03
C SER A 145 -11.99 -18.37 -1.76
N SER A 146 -12.15 -17.84 -0.54
CA SER A 146 -11.62 -16.54 -0.14
C SER A 146 -11.19 -16.53 1.33
N PHE A 147 -10.52 -15.47 1.77
CA PHE A 147 -10.06 -15.33 3.14
C PHE A 147 -11.07 -14.53 3.96
N GLN A 148 -11.52 -15.14 5.05
CA GLN A 148 -12.52 -14.55 5.96
C GLN A 148 -11.90 -14.20 7.31
N PRO A 149 -12.42 -13.18 8.01
CA PRO A 149 -12.02 -12.91 9.39
C PRO A 149 -12.14 -14.17 10.25
N TYR A 150 -11.05 -14.52 10.93
CA TYR A 150 -11.01 -15.63 11.87
C TYR A 150 -11.42 -15.12 13.25
N ILE A 151 -12.53 -15.62 13.76
CA ILE A 151 -13.04 -15.34 15.09
C ILE A 151 -13.03 -16.68 15.84
N GLU A 152 -12.27 -16.77 16.93
CA GLU A 152 -12.34 -17.89 17.87
C GLU A 152 -13.67 -17.91 18.63
#